data_AF-B3SGE0-F1
#
_entry.id   AF-B3SGE0-F1
#
_cell.length_a   1.000
_cell.length_b   1.000
_cell.length_c   1.000
_cell.angle_alpha   90.00
_cell.angle_beta   90.00
_cell.angle_gamma   90.00
#
_symmetry.space_group_name_H-M   'P 1'
#
loop_
_entity.id
_entity.type
_entity.pdbx_description
1 polymer ?
#
loop_
_entity_poly.entity_id
_entity_poly.type
_entity_poly.pdbx_seq_one_letter_code
_entity_poly.pdbx_strand_id
1 'polypeptide(L)'
;LRAAWRRAQQQTGAALEPTRAAQPAPAVQSGFCGKTGLEAGGTSQGGALNAAQVAHLGEDTFKGGLHKPKWDSDGLHKPHTIGGKTYDTGFHYLLEAHELGGKNASGKYGGPLCADPYSQEISDLCQVLLSEAQQDKTLCYNNFTDPCPQLTKQQVEL
;
A
#
# COMPACT_ATOMS: atom_id res chain seq x y z
N LEU A 1 5.22 -27.58 -5.94
CA LEU A 1 5.97 -26.30 -5.93
C LEU A 1 7.49 -26.47 -6.03
N ARG A 2 8.18 -27.21 -5.14
CA ARG A 2 9.65 -27.44 -5.27
C ARG A 2 10.11 -28.02 -6.62
N ALA A 3 9.31 -28.90 -7.23
CA ALA A 3 9.60 -29.46 -8.54
C ALA A 3 9.39 -28.46 -9.69
N ALA A 4 8.44 -27.52 -9.55
CA ALA A 4 8.21 -26.45 -10.52
C ALA A 4 9.33 -25.39 -10.44
N TRP A 5 9.76 -25.04 -9.23
CA TRP A 5 10.90 -24.15 -9.01
C TRP A 5 12.21 -24.75 -9.57
N ARG A 6 12.48 -26.04 -9.35
CA ARG A 6 13.65 -26.71 -9.94
C ARG A 6 13.61 -26.75 -11.47
N ARG A 7 12.43 -26.90 -12.09
CA ARG A 7 12.27 -26.80 -13.55
C ARG A 7 12.53 -25.39 -14.06
N ALA A 8 12.07 -24.36 -13.35
CA ALA A 8 12.34 -22.96 -13.69
C ALA A 8 13.85 -22.65 -13.64
N GLN A 9 14.58 -23.18 -12.66
CA GLN A 9 16.05 -23.05 -12.58
C GLN A 9 16.80 -23.77 -13.71
N GLN A 10 16.25 -24.85 -14.25
CA GLN A 10 16.86 -25.57 -15.39
C GLN A 10 16.64 -24.86 -16.73
N GLN A 11 15.58 -24.05 -16.85
CA GLN A 11 15.29 -23.26 -18.05
C GLN A 11 16.11 -21.96 -18.15
N THR A 12 16.66 -21.47 -17.04
CA THR A 12 17.50 -20.25 -16.98
C THR A 12 18.96 -20.45 -17.41
N GLY A 13 19.32 -21.61 -17.98
CA GLY A 13 20.67 -21.88 -18.51
C GLY A 13 21.00 -21.19 -19.83
N ALA A 14 20.02 -20.56 -20.50
CA ALA A 14 20.26 -19.68 -21.63
C ALA A 14 20.48 -18.25 -21.11
N ALA A 15 21.64 -17.68 -21.41
CA ALA A 15 21.99 -16.32 -21.05
C ALA A 15 20.88 -15.36 -21.51
N LEU A 16 20.20 -14.73 -20.56
CA LEU A 16 19.33 -13.59 -20.83
C LEU A 16 20.25 -12.43 -21.23
N GLU A 17 20.30 -12.13 -22.52
CA GLU A 17 20.91 -10.90 -23.04
C GLU A 17 20.35 -9.71 -22.26
N PRO A 18 21.20 -8.83 -21.69
CA PRO A 18 20.73 -7.71 -20.89
C PRO A 18 19.98 -6.73 -21.78
N THR A 19 18.65 -6.77 -21.72
CA THR A 19 17.80 -5.75 -22.30
C THR A 19 18.24 -4.41 -21.73
N ARG A 20 18.68 -3.50 -22.62
CA ARG A 20 19.16 -2.15 -22.31
C ARG A 20 18.33 -1.54 -21.18
N ALA A 21 18.97 -1.25 -20.05
CA ALA A 21 18.32 -0.58 -18.92
C ALA A 21 17.58 0.66 -19.43
N ALA A 22 16.30 0.78 -19.06
CA ALA A 22 15.53 1.97 -19.34
C ALA A 22 16.29 3.18 -18.83
N GLN A 23 16.38 4.24 -19.64
CA GLN A 23 17.02 5.48 -19.24
C GLN A 23 16.42 5.98 -17.91
N PRO A 24 17.25 6.52 -17.00
CA PRO A 24 16.75 7.06 -15.74
C PRO A 24 15.71 8.13 -16.05
N ALA A 25 14.55 8.02 -15.39
CA ALA A 25 13.49 9.02 -15.46
C ALA A 25 14.07 10.41 -15.12
N PRO A 26 13.56 11.50 -15.73
CA PRO A 26 14.00 12.84 -15.41
C PRO A 26 13.92 13.08 -13.90
N ALA A 27 14.89 13.85 -13.38
CA ALA A 27 15.01 14.13 -11.96
C ALA A 27 13.69 14.64 -11.38
N VAL A 28 13.01 13.76 -10.65
CA VAL A 28 11.86 14.11 -9.84
C VAL A 28 12.38 15.05 -8.75
N GLN A 29 11.67 16.16 -8.48
CA GLN A 29 11.96 16.99 -7.32
C GLN A 29 12.03 16.09 -6.09
N SER A 30 13.23 15.91 -5.55
CA SER A 30 13.48 15.10 -4.38
C SER A 30 13.27 15.96 -3.13
N GLY A 31 12.62 15.39 -2.12
CA GLY A 31 12.31 16.05 -0.86
C GLY A 31 10.83 16.13 -0.58
N PHE A 32 10.46 16.91 0.43
CA PHE A 32 9.09 16.96 0.94
C PHE A 32 8.42 18.31 0.63
N CYS A 33 7.12 18.25 0.33
CA CYS A 33 6.28 19.44 0.22
C CYS A 33 6.19 20.16 1.56
N GLY A 34 6.59 21.43 1.61
CA GLY A 34 6.56 22.21 2.87
C GLY A 34 5.16 22.41 3.48
N LYS A 35 4.08 22.26 2.69
CA LYS A 35 2.70 22.38 3.19
C LYS A 35 2.22 21.09 3.84
N THR A 36 2.25 19.98 3.08
CA THR A 36 1.67 18.71 3.50
C THR A 36 2.67 17.81 4.23
N GLY A 37 3.98 18.01 4.03
CA GLY A 37 5.05 17.12 4.47
C GLY A 37 5.12 15.79 3.69
N LEU A 38 4.38 15.68 2.59
CA LEU A 38 4.37 14.53 1.68
C LEU A 38 5.47 14.66 0.62
N GLU A 39 5.64 13.65 -0.23
CA GLU A 39 6.63 13.70 -1.32
C GLU A 39 6.41 14.93 -2.23
N ALA A 40 7.50 15.61 -2.58
CA ALA A 40 7.47 16.74 -3.51
C ALA A 40 7.29 16.29 -4.97
N GLY A 41 7.70 15.06 -5.26
CA GLY A 41 7.59 14.42 -6.56
C GLY A 41 6.23 13.78 -6.84
N GLY A 42 5.99 13.42 -8.11
CA GLY A 42 4.83 12.64 -8.54
C GLY A 42 3.78 13.45 -9.29
N THR A 43 2.65 12.81 -9.58
CA THR A 43 1.50 13.42 -10.26
C THR A 43 0.23 13.21 -9.45
N SER A 44 -0.84 13.91 -9.81
CA SER A 44 -2.18 13.65 -9.26
C SER A 44 -2.72 12.26 -9.64
N GLN A 45 -2.14 11.62 -10.66
CA GLN A 45 -2.55 10.29 -11.12
C GLN A 45 -1.86 9.15 -10.37
N GLY A 46 -0.62 9.37 -9.88
CA GLY A 46 0.12 8.32 -9.19
C GLY A 46 1.54 8.71 -8.81
N GLY A 47 2.35 7.69 -8.54
CA GLY A 47 3.58 7.81 -7.76
C GLY A 47 3.32 7.80 -6.26
N ALA A 48 4.38 8.00 -5.49
CA ALA A 48 4.29 8.13 -4.04
C ALA A 48 3.31 9.25 -3.64
N LEU A 49 2.73 9.11 -2.44
CA LEU A 49 1.75 10.04 -1.92
C LEU A 49 2.31 11.46 -1.87
N ASN A 50 1.62 12.39 -2.55
CA ASN A 50 2.10 13.75 -2.77
C ASN A 50 0.97 14.78 -2.63
N ALA A 51 1.34 16.07 -2.60
CA ALA A 51 0.38 17.16 -2.40
C ALA A 51 -0.71 17.24 -3.49
N ALA A 52 -0.41 16.84 -4.72
CA ALA A 52 -1.38 16.90 -5.82
C ALA A 52 -2.48 15.84 -5.68
N GLN A 53 -2.16 14.66 -5.12
CA GLN A 53 -3.13 13.58 -4.88
C GLN A 53 -4.13 13.89 -3.76
N VAL A 54 -3.78 14.79 -2.82
CA VAL A 54 -4.60 15.08 -1.63
C VAL A 54 -5.20 16.48 -1.62
N ALA A 55 -4.96 17.28 -2.67
CA ALA A 55 -5.34 18.70 -2.72
C ALA A 55 -6.85 18.91 -2.51
N HIS A 56 -7.69 17.99 -2.97
CA HIS A 56 -9.15 18.06 -2.84
C HIS A 56 -9.66 17.72 -1.43
N LEU A 57 -8.80 17.19 -0.56
CA LEU A 57 -9.18 16.81 0.81
C LEU A 57 -9.04 17.97 1.82
N GLY A 58 -8.58 19.13 1.38
CA GLY A 58 -8.36 20.31 2.23
C GLY A 58 -7.00 20.32 2.94
N GLU A 59 -6.52 21.54 3.25
CA GLU A 59 -5.13 21.78 3.70
C GLU A 59 -4.79 21.16 5.07
N ASP A 60 -5.78 20.96 5.94
CA ASP A 60 -5.56 20.43 7.29
C ASP A 60 -5.60 18.90 7.37
N THR A 61 -6.04 18.23 6.31
CA THR A 61 -6.20 16.76 6.31
C THR A 61 -4.85 16.05 6.28
N PHE A 62 -3.89 16.61 5.55
CA PHE A 62 -2.51 16.14 5.45
C PHE A 62 -1.54 17.26 5.80
N LYS A 63 -0.82 17.12 6.92
CA LYS A 63 0.14 18.14 7.40
C LYS A 63 1.30 17.50 8.15
N GLY A 64 2.52 17.95 7.84
CA GLY A 64 3.74 17.41 8.46
C GLY A 64 3.93 15.91 8.20
N GLY A 65 3.45 15.41 7.06
CA GLY A 65 3.51 13.99 6.67
C GLY A 65 2.44 13.11 7.33
N LEU A 66 1.53 13.69 8.10
CA LEU A 66 0.51 12.96 8.85
C LEU A 66 -0.88 13.13 8.24
N HIS A 67 -1.64 12.03 8.24
CA HIS A 67 -3.06 12.00 7.91
C HIS A 67 -3.88 12.01 9.20
N LYS A 68 -4.67 13.08 9.44
CA LYS A 68 -5.42 13.27 10.69
C LYS A 68 -6.87 13.74 10.45
N PRO A 69 -7.70 12.90 9.82
CA PRO A 69 -9.11 13.23 9.61
C PRO A 69 -9.87 13.33 10.95
N LYS A 70 -10.84 14.23 11.00
CA LYS A 70 -11.72 14.41 12.17
C LYS A 70 -13.02 13.65 11.95
N TRP A 71 -13.23 12.61 12.75
CA TRP A 71 -14.40 11.77 12.67
C TRP A 71 -15.54 12.29 13.54
N ASP A 72 -16.76 11.87 13.21
CA ASP A 72 -17.90 12.04 14.10
C ASP A 72 -17.64 11.31 15.43
N SER A 73 -18.15 11.87 16.54
CA SER A 73 -17.98 11.31 17.88
C SER A 73 -18.65 9.93 18.05
N ASP A 74 -19.74 9.67 17.31
CA ASP A 74 -20.42 8.37 17.31
C ASP A 74 -19.64 7.34 16.48
N GLY A 75 -18.75 7.79 15.59
CA GLY A 75 -17.81 6.95 14.86
C GLY A 75 -18.01 6.92 13.33
N LEU A 76 -17.25 6.04 12.68
CA LEU A 76 -17.10 5.97 11.21
C LEU A 76 -18.37 5.65 10.42
N HIS A 77 -19.43 5.19 11.08
CA HIS A 77 -20.71 4.88 10.43
C HIS A 77 -21.55 6.12 10.13
N LYS A 78 -21.18 7.29 10.67
CA LYS A 78 -21.84 8.57 10.38
C LYS A 78 -21.28 9.23 9.13
N PRO A 79 -22.06 10.12 8.48
CA PRO A 79 -21.57 10.95 7.38
C PRO A 79 -20.29 11.70 7.74
N HIS A 80 -19.40 11.85 6.77
CA HIS A 80 -18.11 12.51 6.97
C HIS A 80 -17.90 13.58 5.91
N THR A 81 -17.58 14.81 6.32
CA THR A 81 -17.33 15.93 5.40
C THR A 81 -15.87 16.35 5.47
N ILE A 82 -15.20 16.38 4.32
CA ILE A 82 -13.79 16.75 4.19
C ILE A 82 -13.54 17.39 2.82
N GLY A 83 -12.73 18.45 2.77
CA GLY A 83 -12.43 19.15 1.51
C GLY A 83 -13.66 19.69 0.76
N GLY A 84 -14.77 19.93 1.45
CA GLY A 84 -16.04 20.36 0.84
C GLY A 84 -16.88 19.21 0.23
N LYS A 85 -16.40 17.97 0.27
CA LYS A 85 -17.17 16.77 -0.11
C LYS A 85 -17.75 16.10 1.13
N THR A 86 -19.01 15.67 1.05
CA THR A 86 -19.65 14.83 2.07
C THR A 86 -19.76 13.40 1.58
N TYR A 87 -19.31 12.47 2.40
CA TYR A 87 -19.38 11.03 2.20
C TYR A 87 -20.51 10.46 3.05
N ASP A 88 -21.18 9.42 2.55
CA ASP A 88 -22.29 8.77 3.26
C ASP A 88 -21.87 8.25 4.64
N THR A 89 -20.64 7.73 4.73
CA THR A 89 -20.01 7.35 6.00
C THR A 89 -18.51 7.65 6.00
N GLY A 90 -17.89 7.69 7.18
CA GLY A 90 -16.43 7.74 7.30
C GLY A 90 -15.71 6.59 6.58
N PHE A 91 -16.33 5.41 6.47
CA PHE A 91 -15.77 4.29 5.68
C PHE A 91 -15.65 4.62 4.19
N HIS A 92 -16.61 5.36 3.62
CA HIS A 92 -16.54 5.75 2.21
C HIS A 92 -15.36 6.71 1.96
N TYR A 93 -15.04 7.56 2.92
CA TYR A 93 -13.82 8.37 2.85
C TYR A 93 -12.56 7.51 2.98
N LEU A 94 -12.54 6.52 3.89
CA LEU A 94 -11.40 5.60 4.02
C LEU A 94 -11.17 4.77 2.73
N LEU A 95 -12.23 4.38 2.02
CA LEU A 95 -12.11 3.72 0.71
C LEU A 95 -11.43 4.63 -0.33
N GLU A 96 -11.77 5.92 -0.36
CA GLU A 96 -11.07 6.86 -1.24
C GLU A 96 -9.61 7.05 -0.81
N ALA A 97 -9.35 7.19 0.50
CA ALA A 97 -8.00 7.33 1.02
C ALA A 97 -7.12 6.11 0.71
N HIS A 98 -7.71 4.91 0.65
CA HIS A 98 -7.02 3.67 0.29
C HIS A 98 -6.46 3.68 -1.15
N GLU A 99 -7.02 4.49 -2.05
CA GLU A 99 -6.58 4.57 -3.44
C GLU A 99 -5.34 5.45 -3.65
N LEU A 100 -4.89 6.16 -2.62
CA LEU A 100 -3.81 7.15 -2.68
C LEU A 100 -2.41 6.52 -2.53
N GLY A 101 -1.41 7.07 -3.22
CA GLY A 101 0.01 6.76 -3.02
C GLY A 101 0.55 5.41 -3.51
N GLY A 102 -0.32 4.45 -3.89
CA GLY A 102 0.09 3.10 -4.30
C GLY A 102 0.22 2.87 -5.81
N LYS A 103 -0.10 3.88 -6.64
CA LYS A 103 -0.15 3.74 -8.10
C LYS A 103 1.19 4.10 -8.74
N ASN A 104 1.47 3.51 -9.90
CA ASN A 104 2.58 3.91 -10.77
C ASN A 104 2.35 5.30 -11.38
N ALA A 105 3.34 5.83 -12.12
CA ALA A 105 3.26 7.17 -12.72
C ALA A 105 2.07 7.38 -13.69
N SER A 106 1.51 6.30 -14.25
CA SER A 106 0.34 6.33 -15.13
C SER A 106 -1.00 6.13 -14.43
N GLY A 107 -1.00 6.04 -13.09
CA GLY A 107 -2.20 5.80 -12.29
C GLY A 107 -2.73 4.36 -12.33
N LYS A 108 -1.86 3.38 -12.63
CA LYS A 108 -2.18 1.95 -12.56
C LYS A 108 -1.37 1.27 -11.45
N TYR A 109 -1.78 0.09 -11.00
CA TYR A 109 -1.06 -0.65 -9.96
C TYR A 109 0.07 -1.55 -10.51
N GLY A 110 0.07 -1.86 -11.81
CA GLY A 110 1.09 -2.69 -12.43
C GLY A 110 2.48 -2.05 -12.49
N GLY A 111 3.51 -2.88 -12.54
CA GLY A 111 4.91 -2.49 -12.66
C GLY A 111 5.70 -3.40 -13.61
N PRO A 112 7.02 -3.16 -13.76
CA PRO A 112 7.85 -3.90 -14.72
C PRO A 112 7.98 -5.40 -14.40
N LEU A 113 7.74 -5.82 -13.15
CA LEU A 113 7.81 -7.22 -12.73
C LEU A 113 6.45 -7.93 -12.73
N CYS A 114 5.35 -7.17 -12.73
CA CYS A 114 3.99 -7.69 -12.79
C CYS A 114 3.08 -6.58 -13.33
N ALA A 115 2.77 -6.66 -14.63
CA ALA A 115 2.00 -5.62 -15.31
C ALA A 115 0.52 -5.63 -14.91
N ASP A 116 -0.03 -6.79 -14.54
CA ASP A 116 -1.42 -6.96 -14.13
C ASP A 116 -1.52 -7.71 -12.79
N PRO A 117 -1.34 -7.00 -11.66
CA PRO A 117 -1.32 -7.61 -10.32
C PRO A 117 -2.69 -8.07 -9.82
N TYR A 118 -3.77 -7.75 -10.52
CA TYR A 118 -5.14 -8.15 -10.17
C TYR A 118 -5.75 -9.12 -11.18
N SER A 119 -4.91 -9.74 -12.01
CA SER A 119 -5.36 -10.78 -12.94
C SER A 119 -5.86 -12.02 -12.20
N GLN A 120 -6.61 -12.86 -12.92
CA GLN A 120 -7.06 -14.15 -12.39
C GLN A 120 -5.88 -15.06 -12.03
N GLU A 121 -4.80 -15.03 -12.81
CA GLU A 121 -3.60 -15.83 -12.55
C GLU A 121 -2.99 -15.49 -11.19
N ILE A 122 -2.83 -14.20 -10.88
CA ILE A 122 -2.31 -13.77 -9.57
C ILE A 122 -3.31 -14.13 -8.45
N SER A 123 -4.60 -13.96 -8.70
CA SER A 123 -5.65 -14.32 -7.72
C SER A 123 -5.64 -15.82 -7.39
N ASP A 124 -5.50 -16.68 -8.39
CA ASP A 124 -5.42 -18.13 -8.21
C ASP A 124 -4.17 -18.54 -7.42
N LEU A 125 -3.02 -17.91 -7.72
CA LEU A 125 -1.78 -18.11 -6.95
C LEU A 125 -1.96 -17.68 -5.49
N CYS A 126 -2.56 -16.52 -5.24
CA CYS A 126 -2.87 -16.05 -3.89
C CYS A 126 -3.78 -17.02 -3.13
N GLN A 127 -4.76 -17.65 -3.80
CA GLN A 127 -5.64 -18.63 -3.17
C GLN A 127 -4.91 -19.92 -2.75
N VAL A 128 -3.96 -20.38 -3.57
CA VAL A 128 -3.07 -21.50 -3.20
C VAL A 128 -2.22 -21.12 -1.99
N LEU A 129 -1.56 -19.96 -2.02
CA LEU A 129 -0.72 -19.49 -0.91
C LEU A 129 -1.50 -19.32 0.39
N LEU A 130 -2.72 -18.78 0.32
CA LEU A 130 -3.59 -18.64 1.48
C LEU A 130 -3.94 -20.01 2.09
N SER A 131 -4.16 -21.02 1.26
CA SER A 131 -4.46 -22.39 1.70
C SER A 131 -3.25 -23.05 2.34
N GLU A 132 -2.06 -22.86 1.77
CA GLU A 132 -0.79 -23.36 2.33
C GLU A 132 -0.45 -22.68 3.66
N ALA A 133 -0.68 -21.37 3.78
CA ALA A 133 -0.41 -20.61 4.99
C ALA A 133 -1.17 -21.14 6.22
N GLN A 134 -2.37 -21.70 6.04
CA GLN A 134 -3.15 -22.31 7.15
C GLN A 134 -2.47 -23.55 7.75
N GLN A 135 -1.54 -24.17 7.03
CA GLN A 135 -0.85 -25.40 7.44
C GLN A 135 0.65 -25.16 7.72
N ASP A 136 1.11 -23.92 7.59
CA ASP A 136 2.51 -23.57 7.76
C ASP A 136 2.94 -23.76 9.23
N LYS A 137 4.01 -24.52 9.43
CA LYS A 137 4.63 -24.81 10.74
C LYS A 137 5.98 -24.10 10.91
N THR A 138 6.26 -23.13 10.06
CA THR A 138 7.50 -22.37 10.02
C THR A 138 7.30 -20.89 10.38
N LEU A 139 6.15 -20.55 10.96
CA LEU A 139 5.84 -19.20 11.40
C LEU A 139 6.72 -18.81 12.60
N CYS A 140 6.95 -17.50 12.75
CA CYS A 140 7.74 -16.95 13.84
C CYS A 140 7.14 -17.27 15.23
N TYR A 141 7.93 -17.06 16.29
CA TYR A 141 7.53 -17.30 17.68
C TYR A 141 7.03 -18.73 17.93
N ASN A 142 7.73 -19.72 17.36
CA ASN A 142 7.36 -21.14 17.38
C ASN A 142 5.92 -21.39 16.94
N ASN A 143 5.51 -20.82 15.80
CA ASN A 143 4.12 -20.83 15.33
C ASN A 143 3.14 -20.13 16.28
N PHE A 144 3.53 -18.95 16.77
CA PHE A 144 2.77 -18.16 17.75
C PHE A 144 2.39 -18.95 19.03
N THR A 145 3.21 -19.94 19.41
CA THR A 145 3.01 -20.71 20.64
C THR A 145 3.88 -20.24 21.80
N ASP A 146 4.85 -19.36 21.54
CA ASP A 146 5.60 -18.69 22.61
C ASP A 146 4.68 -17.84 23.50
N PRO A 147 4.99 -17.68 24.80
CA PRO A 147 4.22 -16.81 25.69
C PRO A 147 4.16 -15.36 25.20
N CYS A 148 2.95 -14.85 24.97
CA CYS A 148 2.72 -13.47 24.52
C CYS A 148 2.52 -12.52 25.72
N PRO A 149 3.34 -11.47 25.90
CA PRO A 149 3.15 -10.50 26.97
C PRO A 149 1.88 -9.66 26.74
N GLN A 150 1.24 -9.24 27.83
CA GLN A 150 0.01 -8.43 27.79
C GLN A 150 0.10 -7.30 28.82
N LEU A 151 -0.24 -6.08 28.39
CA LEU A 151 -0.37 -4.95 29.30
C LEU A 151 -1.53 -5.18 30.28
N THR A 152 -1.30 -4.80 31.53
CA THR A 152 -2.34 -4.76 32.56
C THR A 152 -3.30 -3.60 32.31
N LYS A 153 -4.51 -3.65 32.92
CA LYS A 153 -5.47 -2.52 32.85
C LYS A 153 -4.86 -1.21 33.34
N GLN A 154 -4.11 -1.27 34.44
CA GLN A 154 -3.44 -0.10 35.00
C GLN A 154 -2.42 0.51 34.03
N GLN A 155 -1.66 -0.31 33.29
CA GLN A 155 -0.72 0.19 32.28
C GLN A 155 -1.40 0.79 31.05
N VAL A 156 -2.63 0.40 30.75
CA VAL A 156 -3.42 0.96 29.64
C VAL A 156 -4.04 2.31 30.01
N GLU A 157 -4.30 2.53 31.31
CA GLU A 157 -4.91 3.77 31.82
C GLU A 157 -3.90 4.90 32.06
N LEU A 158 -2.59 4.61 32.06
CA LEU A 158 -1.50 5.59 32.20
C LEU A 158 -1.24 6.36 30.89
#